data_AF-A0A2D5VIB5-F1
#
_entry.id   AF-A0A2D5VIB5-F1
#
_cell.length_a   1.000
_cell.length_b   1.000
_cell.length_c   1.000
_cell.angle_alpha   90.00
_cell.angle_beta   90.00
_cell.angle_gamma   90.00
#
_symmetry.space_group_name_H-M   'P 1'
#
loop_
_entity.id
_entity.type
_entity.pdbx_description
1 polymer ?
#
loop_
_entity_poly.entity_id
_entity_poly.type
_entity_poly.pdbx_seq_one_letter_code
_entity_poly.pdbx_strand_id
1 'polypeptide(L)' 'MAKGEVFIRLDVDRQKVTVFGTPEENDAHILDCIQTLGSPKGGLDLIWGVYPPTPLENIEAVAKAMDKYATHWLDV' A
#
# COMPACT_ATOMS: atom_id res chain seq x y z
N MET A 1 -9.05 8.03 16.96
CA MET A 1 -8.37 6.93 16.23
C MET A 1 -9.33 6.48 15.14
N ALA A 2 -8.90 6.36 13.88
CA ALA A 2 -9.80 6.05 12.76
C ALA A 2 -9.95 4.54 12.48
N LYS A 3 -8.88 3.77 12.67
CA LYS A 3 -8.84 2.32 12.44
C LYS A 3 -9.91 1.62 13.27
N GLY A 4 -10.76 0.82 12.61
CA GLY A 4 -11.81 0.04 13.24
C GLY A 4 -13.11 0.81 13.52
N GLU A 5 -13.10 2.14 13.41
CA GLU A 5 -14.26 3.00 13.63
C GLU A 5 -14.84 3.53 12.30
N VAL A 6 -13.98 3.74 11.30
CA VAL A 6 -14.36 4.21 9.96
C VAL A 6 -13.63 3.42 8.87
N PHE A 7 -14.18 3.46 7.66
CA PHE A 7 -13.49 2.99 6.46
C PHE A 7 -12.35 3.96 6.10
N ILE A 8 -11.15 3.42 5.92
CA ILE A 8 -9.96 4.18 5.54
C ILE A 8 -9.65 3.88 4.08
N ARG A 9 -9.60 4.93 3.27
CA ARG A 9 -8.99 4.87 1.93
C ARG A 9 -7.67 5.61 1.97
N LEU A 10 -6.57 4.87 2.09
CA LEU A 10 -5.24 5.45 2.23
C LEU A 10 -4.67 5.82 0.86
N ASP A 11 -4.29 7.08 0.67
CA ASP A 11 -3.43 7.51 -0.44
C ASP A 11 -1.98 7.13 -0.10
N VAL A 12 -1.43 6.16 -0.83
CA VAL A 12 -0.04 5.67 -0.65
C VAL A 12 0.94 6.81 -0.92
N ASP A 13 2.09 6.79 -0.23
CA ASP A 13 3.12 7.83 -0.39
C ASP A 13 3.50 8.02 -1.86
N ARG A 14 3.16 9.20 -2.40
CA ARG A 14 3.48 9.63 -3.77
C ARG A 14 4.66 10.60 -3.85
N GLN A 15 5.33 10.86 -2.73
CA GLN A 15 6.33 11.92 -2.62
C GLN A 15 7.72 11.40 -2.31
N LYS A 16 7.87 10.28 -1.60
CA LYS A 16 9.18 9.76 -1.20
C LYS A 16 9.41 8.32 -1.64
N VAL A 17 8.78 7.36 -0.99
CA VAL A 17 9.10 5.93 -1.13
C VAL A 17 8.82 5.44 -2.55
N THR A 18 7.61 5.70 -3.07
CA THR A 18 7.24 5.22 -4.42
C THR A 18 8.02 5.87 -5.55
N VAL A 19 8.51 7.09 -5.35
CA VAL A 19 9.24 7.84 -6.40
C VAL A 19 10.74 7.59 -6.33
N PHE A 20 11.33 7.58 -5.13
CA PHE A 20 12.78 7.62 -4.92
C PHE A 20 13.34 6.40 -4.19
N GLY A 21 12.49 5.54 -3.63
CA GLY A 21 12.90 4.30 -2.98
C GLY A 21 13.16 3.17 -3.98
N THR A 22 13.59 2.01 -3.46
CA THR A 22 13.78 0.78 -4.24
C THR A 22 12.48 -0.04 -4.35
N PRO A 23 12.41 -1.00 -5.29
CA PRO A 23 11.31 -1.97 -5.35
C PRO A 23 11.04 -2.70 -4.03
N GLU A 24 12.08 -3.04 -3.27
CA GLU A 24 11.98 -3.71 -1.97
C GLU A 24 11.42 -2.78 -0.90
N GLU A 25 11.84 -1.51 -0.90
CA GLU A 25 11.28 -0.49 -0.01
C GLU A 25 9.79 -0.24 -0.31
N ASN A 26 9.40 -0.30 -1.60
CA ASN A 26 8.01 -0.20 -2.02
C ASN A 26 7.16 -1.39 -1.55
N ASP A 27 7.64 -2.63 -1.71
CA ASP A 27 6.95 -3.82 -1.19
C ASP A 27 6.77 -3.72 0.33
N ALA A 28 7.84 -3.36 1.04
CA ALA A 28 7.81 -3.19 2.50
C ALA A 28 6.86 -2.08 2.95
N HIS A 29 6.81 -0.94 2.23
CA HIS A 29 5.93 0.17 2.55
C HIS A 29 4.44 -0.20 2.40
N ILE A 30 4.09 -0.93 1.35
CA ILE A 30 2.71 -1.42 1.16
C ILE A 30 2.34 -2.41 2.26
N LEU A 31 3.24 -3.33 2.61
CA LEU A 31 3.00 -4.26 3.72
C LEU A 31 2.79 -3.52 5.05
N ASP A 32 3.63 -2.53 5.36
CA ASP A 32 3.50 -1.72 6.57
C ASP A 32 2.15 -0.98 6.64
N CYS A 33 1.69 -0.41 5.53
CA CYS A 33 0.37 0.22 5.45
C CYS A 33 -0.75 -0.78 5.77
N ILE A 34 -0.68 -1.99 5.19
CA ILE A 34 -1.68 -3.05 5.37
C ILE A 34 -1.66 -3.59 6.80
N GLN A 35 -0.48 -3.81 7.39
CA GLN A 35 -0.36 -4.31 8.77
C GLN A 35 -0.78 -3.27 9.81
N THR A 36 -0.42 -2.00 9.57
CA THR A 36 -0.70 -0.92 10.50
C THR A 36 -2.17 -0.52 10.49
N LEU A 37 -2.80 -0.36 9.32
CA LEU A 37 -4.16 0.15 9.21
C LEU A 37 -5.22 -0.94 8.94
N GLY A 38 -4.82 -2.08 8.39
CA GLY A 38 -5.73 -3.18 8.08
C GLY A 38 -6.11 -4.02 9.30
N SER A 39 -7.09 -4.90 9.11
CA SER A 39 -7.51 -5.88 10.12
C SER A 39 -8.30 -7.04 9.48
N PRO A 40 -8.48 -8.18 10.18
CA PRO A 40 -9.37 -9.26 9.74
C PRO A 40 -10.84 -8.83 9.56
N LYS A 41 -11.26 -7.72 10.18
CA LYS A 41 -12.61 -7.16 10.03
C LYS A 41 -12.75 -6.27 8.77
N GLY A 42 -11.70 -6.13 7.97
CA GLY A 42 -11.65 -5.23 6.83
C GLY A 42 -11.53 -3.76 7.22
N GLY A 43 -12.04 -2.87 6.36
CA GLY A 43 -12.10 -1.42 6.60
C GLY A 43 -10.94 -0.60 6.04
N LEU A 44 -10.03 -1.21 5.27
CA LEU A 44 -8.94 -0.53 4.59
C LEU A 44 -9.02 -0.76 3.07
N ASP A 45 -8.85 0.33 2.31
CA ASP A 45 -8.57 0.35 0.87
C ASP A 45 -7.30 1.19 0.64
N LEU A 46 -6.55 0.88 -0.41
CA LEU A 46 -5.37 1.63 -0.83
C LEU A 46 -5.63 2.24 -2.21
N ILE A 47 -5.29 3.51 -2.35
CA ILE A 47 -5.25 4.22 -3.64
C ILE A 47 -3.86 4.79 -3.84
N TRP A 48 -3.41 4.82 -5.10
CA TRP A 48 -2.14 5.47 -5.44
C TRP A 48 -2.27 6.23 -6.76
N GLY A 49 -1.95 7.53 -6.71
CA GLY A 49 -1.79 8.34 -7.90
C GLY A 49 -0.36 8.27 -8.43
N VAL A 50 -0.18 7.64 -9.60
CA VAL A 50 1.12 7.53 -10.27
C VAL A 50 1.35 8.74 -11.17
N TYR A 51 2.46 9.45 -10.96
CA TYR A 51 2.84 10.63 -11.74
C TYR A 51 4.32 10.60 -12.09
N PRO A 52 4.76 11.25 -13.18
CA PRO A 52 6.18 11.48 -13.41
C PRO A 52 6.82 12.20 -12.20
N PRO A 53 8.03 11.81 -11.77
CA PRO A 53 8.98 10.95 -12.48
C PRO A 53 9.04 9.49 -11.98
N THR A 54 7.97 8.92 -11.43
CA THR A 54 8.00 7.55 -10.86
C THR A 54 8.57 6.53 -11.85
N PRO A 55 9.66 5.80 -11.50
CA PRO A 55 10.24 4.77 -12.36
C PRO A 55 9.29 3.58 -12.59
N LEU A 56 9.41 2.91 -13.74
CA LEU A 56 8.53 1.80 -14.10
C LEU A 56 8.67 0.61 -13.14
N GLU A 57 9.89 0.32 -12.69
CA GLU A 57 10.19 -0.72 -11.71
C GLU A 57 9.49 -0.48 -10.37
N ASN A 58 9.34 0.78 -9.98
CA ASN A 58 8.62 1.15 -8.76
C ASN A 58 7.11 1.07 -8.95
N ILE A 59 6.60 1.46 -10.12
CA ILE A 59 5.19 1.28 -10.47
C ILE A 59 4.82 -0.20 -10.41
N GLU A 60 5.65 -1.05 -11.02
CA GLU A 60 5.46 -2.51 -11.00
C GLU A 60 5.56 -3.07 -9.58
N ALA A 61 6.56 -2.65 -8.78
CA ALA A 61 6.74 -3.11 -7.41
C ALA A 61 5.55 -2.79 -6.52
N VAL A 62 5.05 -1.54 -6.56
CA VAL A 62 3.88 -1.12 -5.78
C VAL A 62 2.64 -1.89 -6.21
N ALA A 63 2.37 -1.99 -7.51
CA ALA A 63 1.20 -2.72 -8.02
C ALA A 63 1.23 -4.20 -7.62
N LYS A 64 2.39 -4.86 -7.75
CA LYS A 64 2.59 -6.25 -7.32
C LYS A 64 2.42 -6.41 -5.82
N ALA A 65 2.93 -5.48 -5.02
CA ALA A 65 2.81 -5.54 -3.56
C ALA A 65 1.34 -5.36 -3.12
N MET A 66 0.61 -4.43 -3.73
CA MET A 66 -0.83 -4.25 -3.46
C MET A 66 -1.62 -5.53 -3.76
N ASP A 67 -1.34 -6.21 -4.88
CA ASP A 67 -1.97 -7.48 -5.24
C ASP A 67 -1.57 -8.62 -4.29
N LYS A 68 -0.26 -8.80 -4.09
CA LYS A 68 0.32 -9.82 -3.20
C LYS A 68 -0.24 -9.77 -1.78
N TYR A 69 -0.48 -8.57 -1.25
CA TYR A 69 -0.94 -8.38 0.14
C TYR A 69 -2.44 -8.07 0.25
N ALA A 70 -3.20 -8.06 -0.85
CA ALA A 70 -4.63 -7.78 -0.84
C ALA A 70 -5.43 -8.71 0.09
N THR A 71 -4.95 -9.94 0.27
CA THR A 71 -5.58 -10.96 1.12
C THR A 71 -4.82 -11.20 2.43
N HIS A 72 -3.89 -10.32 2.83
CA HIS A 72 -3.02 -10.53 4.00
C HIS A 72 -3.77 -10.86 5.30
N TRP A 73 -4.97 -10.30 5.46
CA TRP A 73 -5.81 -10.47 6.65
C TRP A 73 -6.96 -11.48 6.47
N LEU A 74 -7.03 -12.16 5.32
CA LEU A 74 -8.02 -13.21 5.08
C LEU A 74 -7.44 -14.56 5.52
N ASP A 75 -8.23 -15.35 6.24
CA ASP A 75 -7.94 -16.76 6.48
C ASP A 75 -8.34 -17.54 5.21
N VAL A 76 -7.43 -17.62 4.23
CA VAL A 76 -7.58 -18.37 2.97
C VAL A 76 -6.76 -19.66 2.95
#